data_AF-V8N885-F1
#
_entry.id   AF-V8N885-F1
#
_cell.length_a   1.000
_cell.length_b   1.000
_cell.length_c   1.000
_cell.angle_alpha   90.00
_cell.angle_beta   90.00
_cell.angle_gamma   90.00
#
_symmetry.space_group_name_H-M   'P 1'
#
loop_
_entity.id
_entity.type
_entity.pdbx_description
1 polymer ?
#
loop_
_entity_poly.entity_id
_entity_poly.type
_entity_poly.pdbx_seq_one_letter_code
_entity_poly.pdbx_strand_id
1 'polypeptide(L)'
;TCSLLSQQKDVTLQLRIQKACDPNVDYVYKTKLLRIEEKDGNDIYVMNILQVIKAGTDQNPQAKARQYVSQRKCQEALNLKVNDDYLIWGLSSDLWHMKDKISYLITKNTWIERWPNEEECQDEEFENLSKGVDRYISISMKLTIIWLRKELLFTYT
;
A
#
# COMPACT_ATOMS: atom_id res chain seq x y z
N THR A 1 19.10 -2.35 6.25
CA THR A 1 18.79 -2.22 4.81
C THR A 1 17.47 -1.51 4.67
N CYS A 2 17.41 -0.49 3.80
CA CYS A 2 16.20 0.30 3.55
C CYS A 2 15.25 -0.43 2.59
N SER A 3 13.96 -0.08 2.61
CA SER A 3 13.09 -0.39 1.47
C SER A 3 13.48 0.50 0.29
N LEU A 4 13.21 0.00 -0.91
CA LEU A 4 13.40 0.73 -2.15
C LEU A 4 12.03 1.07 -2.72
N LEU A 5 11.85 2.30 -3.20
CA LEU A 5 10.71 2.60 -4.05
C LEU A 5 10.79 1.71 -5.30
N SER A 6 9.74 0.94 -5.55
CA SER A 6 9.64 0.13 -6.76
C SER A 6 9.43 1.06 -7.95
N GLN A 7 10.54 1.49 -8.56
CA GLN A 7 10.59 2.28 -9.80
C GLN A 7 10.61 1.38 -11.05
N GLN A 8 10.32 0.09 -10.89
CA GLN A 8 10.41 -0.86 -11.99
C GLN A 8 9.31 -0.58 -13.03
N LYS A 9 9.72 -0.04 -14.19
CA LYS A 9 8.85 0.14 -15.37
C LYS A 9 8.21 -1.18 -15.84
N ASP A 10 8.81 -2.33 -15.48
CA ASP A 10 8.38 -3.67 -15.89
C ASP A 10 8.00 -4.62 -14.74
N VAL A 11 7.38 -4.13 -13.66
CA VAL A 11 6.72 -5.07 -12.73
C VAL A 11 5.52 -5.69 -13.45
N THR A 12 5.60 -6.99 -13.75
CA THR A 12 4.48 -7.69 -14.37
C THR A 12 3.30 -7.79 -13.41
N LEU A 13 2.07 -7.77 -13.95
CA LEU A 13 0.86 -7.98 -13.16
C LEU A 13 0.92 -9.28 -12.35
N GLN A 14 1.44 -10.36 -12.93
CA GLN A 14 1.57 -11.65 -12.27
C GLN A 14 2.48 -11.58 -11.04
N LEU A 15 3.61 -10.87 -11.15
CA LEU A 15 4.51 -10.68 -10.02
C LEU A 15 3.85 -9.86 -8.90
N ARG A 16 3.12 -8.78 -9.24
CA ARG A 16 2.36 -7.99 -8.25
C ARG A 16 1.36 -8.87 -7.50
N ILE A 17 0.57 -9.66 -8.22
CA ILE A 17 -0.41 -10.59 -7.63
C ILE A 17 0.29 -11.61 -6.73
N GLN A 18 1.34 -12.28 -7.23
CA GLN A 18 2.04 -13.31 -6.48
C GLN A 18 2.62 -12.76 -5.17
N LYS A 19 3.21 -11.57 -5.19
CA LYS A 19 3.83 -10.95 -4.02
C LYS A 19 2.81 -10.41 -3.03
N ALA A 20 1.75 -9.75 -3.49
CA ALA A 20 0.72 -9.21 -2.62
C ALA A 20 -0.17 -10.30 -1.99
N CYS A 21 -0.30 -11.45 -2.65
CA CYS A 21 -1.01 -12.63 -2.15
C CYS A 21 -0.14 -13.56 -1.29
N ASP A 22 1.12 -13.22 -1.02
CA ASP A 22 1.96 -14.00 -0.10
C ASP A 22 1.24 -14.11 1.27
N PRO A 23 1.20 -15.30 1.90
CA PRO A 23 0.51 -15.51 3.18
C PRO A 23 0.96 -14.57 4.29
N ASN A 24 2.21 -14.07 4.23
CA ASN A 24 2.75 -13.17 5.25
C ASN A 24 2.34 -11.71 5.04
N VAL A 25 1.85 -11.33 3.86
CA VAL A 25 1.33 -9.99 3.60
C VAL A 25 0.01 -9.83 4.35
N ASP A 26 -0.05 -8.84 5.24
CA ASP A 26 -1.22 -8.58 6.07
C ASP A 26 -2.21 -7.66 5.35
N TYR A 27 -1.70 -6.59 4.74
CA TYR A 27 -2.53 -5.55 4.14
C TYR A 27 -2.01 -5.12 2.76
N VAL A 28 -2.92 -4.66 1.90
CA VAL A 28 -2.60 -4.01 0.62
C VAL A 28 -3.51 -2.81 0.43
N TYR A 29 -2.94 -1.62 0.31
CA TYR A 29 -3.67 -0.36 0.25
C TYR A 29 -3.22 0.54 -0.91
N LYS A 30 -4.16 1.31 -1.47
CA LYS A 30 -3.85 2.55 -2.18
C LYS A 30 -3.86 3.69 -1.18
N THR A 31 -2.80 4.48 -1.16
CA THR A 31 -2.62 5.55 -0.18
C THR A 31 -2.20 6.85 -0.87
N LYS A 32 -2.43 7.99 -0.20
CA LYS A 32 -1.93 9.30 -0.62
C LYS A 32 -1.05 9.90 0.46
N LEU A 33 0.14 10.36 0.10
CA LEU A 33 1.05 11.01 1.04
C LEU A 33 0.60 12.44 1.31
N LEU A 34 0.19 12.72 2.54
CA LEU A 34 -0.29 14.04 2.94
C LEU A 34 0.83 14.98 3.37
N ARG A 35 1.81 14.45 4.12
CA ARG A 35 2.96 15.19 4.64
C ARG A 35 4.01 14.24 5.22
N ILE A 36 5.21 14.78 5.41
CA ILE A 36 6.35 14.10 6.02
C ILE A 36 6.75 14.89 7.27
N GLU A 37 6.88 14.22 8.40
CA GLU A 37 7.32 14.79 9.68
C GLU A 37 8.60 14.09 10.13
N GLU A 38 9.54 14.80 10.73
CA GLU A 38 10.74 14.20 11.33
C GLU A 38 10.56 14.08 12.84
N LYS A 39 10.91 12.92 13.40
CA LYS A 39 10.88 12.68 14.84
C LYS A 39 11.88 11.61 15.27
N ASP A 40 12.71 11.92 16.27
CA ASP A 40 13.63 10.98 16.92
C ASP A 40 14.54 10.22 15.94
N GLY A 41 15.02 10.89 14.88
CA GLY A 41 15.85 10.29 13.84
C GLY A 41 15.10 9.41 12.82
N ASN A 42 13.77 9.44 12.85
CA ASN A 42 12.89 8.76 11.90
C ASN A 42 12.07 9.77 11.11
N ASP A 43 11.72 9.39 9.88
CA ASP A 43 10.71 10.09 9.10
C ASP A 43 9.36 9.40 9.26
N ILE A 44 8.33 10.21 9.49
CA ILE A 44 6.94 9.81 9.63
C ILE A 44 6.19 10.30 8.39
N TYR A 45 5.86 9.38 7.52
CA TYR A 45 5.03 9.61 6.34
C TYR A 45 3.56 9.47 6.73
N VAL A 46 2.84 10.59 6.74
CA VAL A 46 1.42 10.59 7.09
C VAL A 46 0.60 10.36 5.84
N MET A 47 -0.03 9.19 5.76
CA MET A 47 -0.71 8.67 4.59
C MET A 47 -2.23 8.63 4.83
N ASN A 48 -3.01 9.06 3.84
CA ASN A 48 -4.45 8.78 3.80
C ASN A 48 -4.69 7.47 3.03
N ILE A 49 -5.56 6.59 3.55
CA ILE A 49 -5.86 5.32 2.88
C ILE A 49 -7.08 5.54 1.98
N LEU A 50 -6.83 5.63 0.67
CA LEU A 50 -7.84 5.89 -0.35
C LEU A 50 -8.66 4.64 -0.66
N GLN A 51 -8.01 3.48 -0.70
CA GLN A 51 -8.66 2.22 -1.02
C GLN A 51 -8.02 1.04 -0.29
N VAL A 52 -8.87 0.17 0.25
CA VAL A 52 -8.47 -1.13 0.82
C VAL A 52 -8.59 -2.20 -0.26
N ILE A 53 -7.45 -2.75 -0.68
CA ILE A 53 -7.40 -3.81 -1.70
C ILE A 53 -7.40 -5.19 -1.00
N LYS A 54 -6.61 -5.31 0.07
CA LYS A 54 -6.62 -6.45 1.00
C LYS A 54 -6.72 -5.90 2.42
N ALA A 55 -7.78 -6.30 3.11
CA ALA A 55 -7.94 -6.02 4.53
C ALA A 55 -6.99 -6.90 5.34
N GLY A 56 -6.52 -6.37 6.47
CA GLY A 56 -5.58 -7.03 7.35
C GLY A 56 -5.94 -6.77 8.81
N THR A 57 -4.93 -6.61 9.65
CA THR A 57 -5.10 -6.46 11.11
C THR A 57 -5.72 -5.11 11.50
N ASP A 58 -5.46 -4.01 10.77
CA ASP A 58 -6.17 -2.75 10.98
C ASP A 58 -7.61 -2.86 10.44
N GLN A 59 -8.57 -2.92 11.35
CA GLN A 59 -9.99 -3.15 11.03
C GLN A 59 -10.65 -1.95 10.34
N ASN A 60 -10.13 -0.72 10.54
CA ASN A 60 -10.72 0.47 9.96
C ASN A 60 -9.65 1.45 9.46
N PRO A 61 -8.86 1.03 8.46
CA PRO A 61 -7.67 1.77 8.03
C PRO A 61 -8.02 3.15 7.46
N GLN A 62 -9.22 3.31 6.86
CA GLN A 62 -9.67 4.55 6.21
C GLN A 62 -10.28 5.59 7.16
N ALA A 63 -10.64 5.22 8.40
CA ALA A 63 -11.26 6.17 9.34
C ALA A 63 -10.34 7.33 9.75
N LYS A 64 -9.02 7.15 9.66
CA LYS A 64 -8.02 8.17 10.00
C LYS A 64 -6.75 7.98 9.19
N ALA A 65 -6.03 9.08 8.97
CA ALA A 65 -4.70 9.02 8.39
C ALA A 65 -3.76 8.15 9.23
N ARG A 66 -2.88 7.41 8.55
CA ARG A 66 -1.96 6.44 9.15
C ARG A 66 -0.53 6.92 9.05
N GLN A 67 0.26 6.55 10.06
CA GLN A 67 1.67 6.88 10.12
C GLN A 67 2.49 5.70 9.63
N TYR A 68 3.25 5.93 8.57
CA TYR A 68 4.30 5.03 8.12
C TYR A 68 5.64 5.57 8.57
N VAL A 69 6.43 4.77 9.29
CA VAL A 69 7.66 5.22 9.94
C VAL A 69 8.85 4.53 9.30
N SER A 70 9.87 5.29 8.91
CA SER A 70 11.14 4.77 8.44
C SER A 70 12.31 5.49 9.08
N GLN A 71 13.48 4.85 9.10
CA GLN A 71 14.71 5.52 9.53
C GLN A 71 15.06 6.61 8.53
N ARG A 72 15.45 7.79 9.01
CA ARG A 72 15.76 8.95 8.14
C ARG A 72 16.80 8.65 7.06
N LYS A 73 17.76 7.76 7.33
CA LYS A 73 18.76 7.32 6.33
C LYS A 73 18.15 6.65 5.08
N CYS A 74 16.89 6.26 5.13
CA CYS A 74 16.16 5.64 4.02
C CYS A 74 15.35 6.65 3.20
N GLN A 75 15.33 7.92 3.58
CA GLN A 75 14.55 8.97 2.93
C GLN A 75 14.83 9.06 1.42
N GLU A 76 16.11 9.09 1.03
CA GLU A 76 16.53 9.16 -0.38
C GLU A 76 16.17 7.89 -1.16
N ALA A 77 16.28 6.71 -0.54
CA ALA A 77 15.96 5.43 -1.17
C ALA A 77 14.44 5.26 -1.39
N LEU A 78 13.63 5.84 -0.50
CA LEU A 78 12.18 5.86 -0.59
C LEU A 78 11.67 6.94 -1.55
N ASN A 79 12.31 8.11 -1.56
CA ASN A 79 11.98 9.25 -2.44
C ASN A 79 10.48 9.54 -2.58
N LEU A 80 9.74 9.45 -1.47
CA LEU A 80 8.29 9.71 -1.46
C LEU A 80 8.03 11.21 -1.52
N LYS A 81 7.02 11.61 -2.28
CA LYS A 81 6.66 13.00 -2.51
C LYS A 81 5.26 13.28 -1.99
N VAL A 82 5.08 14.46 -1.43
CA VAL A 82 3.78 14.89 -0.92
C VAL A 82 2.80 15.05 -2.08
N ASN A 83 1.54 14.68 -1.85
CA ASN A 83 0.41 14.63 -2.78
C ASN A 83 0.43 13.50 -3.82
N ASP A 84 1.47 12.69 -3.84
CA ASP A 84 1.54 11.50 -4.66
C ASP A 84 0.74 10.33 -4.04
N ASP A 85 0.19 9.50 -4.92
CA ASP A 85 -0.47 8.25 -4.57
C ASP A 85 0.50 7.06 -4.66
N TYR A 86 0.31 6.06 -3.80
CA TYR A 86 1.16 4.88 -3.70
C TYR A 86 0.36 3.60 -3.45
N LEU A 87 0.77 2.52 -4.11
CA LEU A 87 0.41 1.15 -3.74
C LEU A 87 1.38 0.68 -2.66
N ILE A 88 0.85 0.32 -1.48
CA ILE A 88 1.65 -0.13 -0.34
C ILE A 88 1.11 -1.46 0.18
N TRP A 89 2.01 -2.42 0.40
CA TRP A 89 1.70 -3.61 1.18
C TRP A 89 2.82 -3.95 2.14
N GLY A 90 2.47 -4.59 3.25
CA GLY A 90 3.40 -4.94 4.31
C GLY A 90 2.98 -6.19 5.06
N LEU A 91 3.87 -6.62 5.95
CA LEU A 91 3.67 -7.81 6.78
C LEU A 91 2.99 -7.44 8.09
N SER A 92 2.33 -8.40 8.75
CA SER A 92 1.75 -8.20 10.08
C SER A 92 2.80 -7.88 11.14
N SER A 93 4.03 -8.39 10.97
CA SER A 93 5.19 -8.07 11.82
C SER A 93 5.61 -6.61 11.78
N ASP A 94 5.21 -5.88 10.75
CA ASP A 94 5.58 -4.47 10.54
C ASP A 94 4.52 -3.53 11.13
N LEU A 95 3.52 -4.05 11.85
CA LEU A 95 2.51 -3.27 12.54
C LEU A 95 2.93 -3.02 13.99
N TRP A 96 2.99 -1.75 14.36
CA TRP A 96 3.26 -1.34 15.73
C TRP A 96 1.98 -0.80 16.38
N HIS A 97 1.51 -1.51 17.40
CA HIS A 97 0.32 -1.15 18.17
C HIS A 97 0.69 -0.21 19.32
N MET A 98 0.23 1.05 19.27
CA MET A 98 0.29 1.99 20.38
C MET A 98 -1.13 2.34 20.85
N LYS A 99 -1.57 1.74 21.95
CA LYS A 99 -2.92 1.96 22.52
C LYS A 99 -4.00 1.91 21.43
N ASP A 100 -4.50 3.06 21.00
CA ASP A 100 -5.59 3.22 20.02
C ASP A 100 -5.11 3.55 18.60
N LYS A 101 -3.81 3.47 18.34
CA LYS A 101 -3.18 3.82 17.05
C LYS A 101 -2.31 2.67 16.56
N ILE A 102 -2.52 2.29 15.31
CA ILE A 102 -1.64 1.40 14.57
C ILE A 102 -0.73 2.28 13.71
N SER A 103 0.58 2.10 13.88
CA SER A 103 1.60 2.67 13.01
C SER A 103 2.25 1.56 12.20
N TYR A 104 2.66 1.88 10.98
CA TYR A 104 3.26 0.94 10.04
C TYR A 104 4.75 1.21 9.95
N LEU A 105 5.58 0.19 10.13
CA LEU A 105 7.02 0.30 9.95
C LEU A 105 7.36 0.03 8.48
N ILE A 106 8.09 0.94 7.84
CA ILE A 106 8.63 0.71 6.50
C ILE A 106 9.95 -0.04 6.65
N THR A 107 9.90 -1.35 6.37
CA THR A 107 11.04 -2.25 6.40
C THR A 107 11.46 -2.65 4.99
N LYS A 108 12.56 -3.37 4.84
CA LYS A 108 12.98 -3.97 3.55
C LYS A 108 11.94 -4.89 2.91
N ASN A 109 10.93 -5.33 3.68
CA ASN A 109 9.86 -6.21 3.20
C ASN A 109 8.58 -5.44 2.83
N THR A 110 8.51 -4.15 3.17
CA THR A 110 7.40 -3.28 2.78
C THR A 110 7.55 -2.91 1.32
N TRP A 111 6.57 -3.25 0.50
CA TRP A 111 6.54 -2.82 -0.89
C TRP A 111 5.88 -1.47 -1.00
N ILE A 112 6.51 -0.56 -1.75
CA ILE A 112 5.97 0.75 -2.07
C ILE A 112 6.19 1.00 -3.55
N GLU A 113 5.13 1.33 -4.26
CA GLU A 113 5.14 1.60 -5.70
C GLU A 113 4.33 2.86 -5.97
N ARG A 114 4.84 3.73 -6.85
CA ARG A 114 4.16 4.97 -7.24
C ARG A 114 2.90 4.63 -8.05
N TRP A 115 1.79 5.23 -7.68
CA TRP A 115 0.51 5.11 -8.37
C TRP A 115 0.25 6.37 -9.22
N PRO A 116 0.47 6.35 -10.55
CA PRO A 116 0.26 7.52 -11.39
C PRO A 116 -1.19 8.04 -11.31
N ASN A 117 -1.35 9.36 -11.28
CA ASN A 117 -2.68 9.98 -11.26
C ASN A 117 -3.35 9.90 -12.65
N GLU A 118 -4.64 10.23 -12.75
CA GLU A 118 -5.41 10.09 -14.00
C GLU A 118 -4.86 10.91 -15.18
N GLU A 119 -4.22 12.04 -14.91
CA GLU A 119 -3.59 12.88 -15.92
C GLU A 119 -2.28 12.23 -16.40
N GLU A 120 -1.44 11.75 -15.47
CA GLU A 120 -0.21 11.00 -15.75
C GLU A 120 -0.50 9.70 -16.52
N CYS A 121 -1.66 9.07 -16.32
CA CYS A 121 -2.06 7.87 -17.07
C CYS A 121 -2.16 8.09 -18.60
N GLN A 122 -2.32 9.34 -19.05
CA GLN A 122 -2.37 9.68 -20.47
C GLN A 122 -0.98 9.79 -21.10
N ASP A 123 0.07 9.89 -20.28
CA ASP A 123 1.45 9.91 -20.76
C ASP A 123 1.92 8.49 -21.10
N GLU A 124 2.56 8.34 -22.27
CA GLU A 124 3.10 7.06 -22.76
C GLU A 124 4.08 6.42 -21.75
N GLU A 125 4.75 7.23 -20.92
CA GLU A 125 5.65 6.74 -19.88
C GLU A 125 4.94 5.96 -18.76
N PHE A 126 3.70 6.34 -18.42
CA PHE A 126 2.96 5.77 -17.30
C PHE A 126 1.79 4.89 -17.73
N GLU A 127 1.49 4.81 -19.02
CA GLU A 127 0.36 4.05 -19.57
C GLU A 127 0.42 2.56 -19.14
N ASN A 128 1.58 1.92 -19.25
CA ASN A 128 1.76 0.51 -18.88
C ASN A 128 1.67 0.27 -17.37
N LEU A 129 2.21 1.19 -16.56
CA LEU A 129 2.14 1.14 -15.10
C LEU A 129 0.67 1.20 -14.67
N SER A 130 -0.03 2.23 -15.13
CA SER A 130 -1.44 2.50 -14.85
C SER A 130 -2.33 1.30 -15.19
N LYS A 131 -2.25 0.79 -16.42
CA LYS A 131 -2.98 -0.41 -16.86
C LYS A 131 -2.68 -1.63 -15.97
N GLY A 132 -1.44 -1.79 -15.56
CA GLY A 132 -1.00 -2.88 -14.68
C GLY A 132 -1.63 -2.80 -13.29
N VAL A 133 -1.61 -1.63 -12.67
CA VAL A 133 -2.15 -1.46 -11.31
C VAL A 133 -3.69 -1.46 -11.31
N ASP A 134 -4.33 -0.88 -12.32
CA ASP A 134 -5.79 -0.91 -12.48
C ASP A 134 -6.31 -2.34 -12.66
N ARG A 135 -5.63 -3.14 -13.49
CA ARG A 135 -5.99 -4.55 -13.69
C ARG A 135 -5.82 -5.36 -12.40
N TYR A 136 -4.77 -5.09 -11.61
CA TYR A 136 -4.58 -5.69 -10.29
C TYR A 136 -5.73 -5.38 -9.34
N ILE A 137 -6.13 -4.10 -9.24
CA ILE A 137 -7.26 -3.69 -8.42
C ILE A 137 -8.55 -4.36 -8.89
N SER A 138 -8.83 -4.37 -10.19
CA SER A 138 -10.04 -4.97 -10.74
C SER A 138 -10.19 -6.45 -10.38
N ILE A 139 -9.09 -7.22 -10.47
CA ILE A 139 -9.07 -8.63 -10.08
C ILE A 139 -9.25 -8.78 -8.57
N SER A 140 -8.51 -8.00 -7.78
CA SER A 140 -8.54 -8.07 -6.31
C SER A 140 -9.93 -7.72 -5.76
N MET A 141 -10.55 -6.64 -6.26
CA MET A 141 -11.91 -6.25 -5.89
C MET A 141 -12.95 -7.31 -6.27
N LYS A 142 -12.83 -7.93 -7.46
CA LYS A 142 -13.71 -9.04 -7.86
C LYS A 142 -13.59 -10.22 -6.89
N LEU A 143 -12.37 -10.57 -6.47
CA LEU A 143 -12.14 -11.62 -5.48
C LEU A 143 -12.71 -11.25 -4.11
N THR A 144 -12.53 -10.01 -3.65
CA THR A 144 -13.14 -9.51 -2.41
C THR A 144 -14.66 -9.57 -2.46
N ILE A 145 -15.30 -9.19 -3.57
CA ILE A 145 -16.76 -9.28 -3.76
C ILE A 145 -17.21 -10.75 -3.74
N ILE A 146 -16.48 -11.65 -4.41
CA ILE A 146 -16.80 -13.09 -4.41
C ILE A 146 -16.65 -13.67 -3.00
N TRP A 147 -15.62 -13.26 -2.25
CA TRP A 147 -15.37 -13.69 -0.88
C TRP A 147 -16.46 -13.20 0.08
N LEU A 148 -16.80 -11.90 0.05
CA LEU A 148 -17.91 -11.31 0.81
C LEU A 148 -19.25 -11.99 0.49
N ARG A 149 -19.52 -12.30 -0.79
CA ARG A 149 -20.73 -13.04 -1.19
C ARG A 149 -20.74 -14.46 -0.62
N LYS A 150 -19.60 -15.16 -0.59
CA LYS A 150 -19.50 -16.48 0.05
C LYS A 150 -19.74 -16.40 1.55
N GLU A 151 -19.19 -15.40 2.24
CA GLU A 151 -19.38 -15.22 3.69
C GLU A 151 -20.81 -14.84 4.07
N LEU A 152 -21.47 -14.01 3.25
CA LEU A 152 -22.91 -13.76 3.36
C LEU A 152 -23.72 -15.06 3.13
N LEU A 153 -23.37 -15.90 2.15
CA LEU A 153 -24.07 -17.17 1.96
C LEU A 153 -23.90 -18.14 3.15
N PHE A 154 -22.77 -18.10 3.87
CA PHE A 154 -22.51 -18.93 5.05
C PHE A 154 -23.15 -18.40 6.34
N THR A 155 -23.53 -17.12 6.42
CA THR A 155 -24.24 -16.56 7.58
C THR A 155 -25.76 -16.72 7.50
N TYR A 156 -26.29 -17.16 6.35
CA TYR A 156 -27.73 -17.43 6.12
C TYR A 156 -28.07 -18.92 5.89
N THR A 157 -27.19 -19.84 6.29
CA THR A 157 -27.45 -21.29 6.35
C THR A 157 -27.15 -21.82 7.74
#